data_AF-A0A8J3QD00-F1
#
_entry.id   AF-A0A8J3QD00-F1
#
_cell.length_a   1.000
_cell.length_b   1.000
_cell.length_c   1.000
_cell.angle_alpha   90.00
_cell.angle_beta   90.00
_cell.angle_gamma   90.00
#
_symmetry.space_group_name_H-M   'P 1'
#
loop_
_entity.id
_entity.type
_entity.pdbx_description
1 polymer ?
#
loop_
_entity_poly.entity_id
_entity_poly.type
_entity_poly.pdbx_seq_one_letter_code
_entity_poly.pdbx_strand_id
1 'polypeptide(L)'
;MCAAIVFGVAPAAHAAAGVQFVDVCGGVAVSADAPEGATVTLRKNGAVVGSLPLPGGAFTVGAAHGETIGVSVAGAPEVTHSHVGPQGCTGEVPIRVDFDTVCPDLARLRIHLTTMPATATVVVTVNGVEGNPVQASTGTVSYPVPAVPDGAVLAVYQLLSGGVRAFQASHVFHTPTGCGPGSLSATFTDLCFGELAFDVFNTATGQQSFEVLRNGAAHTQFTVEHGASARKLADLSAGDVIAFRLGDVFATHTYQVPAACAKPDQVDVSFTDTCAGTSVTIANYGSLQPFLVQTSDGLADLRQVPIGTSVTIDVTGATVTVSKTLSEDPLLATHHYVKPAGCTVLPVTGSGTARIAATGALIVLLGAAVYALARRRATLR
;
A
#
# COMPACT_ATOMS: atom_id res chain seq x y z
N MET A 1 -1.27 -33.44 55.45
CA MET A 1 -1.22 -32.71 54.16
C MET A 1 -0.57 -31.37 54.42
N CYS A 2 0.71 -31.22 54.08
CA CYS A 2 1.45 -29.96 54.22
C CYS A 2 1.40 -29.24 52.87
N ALA A 3 0.76 -28.08 52.80
CA ALA A 3 0.76 -27.22 51.62
C ALA A 3 2.07 -26.40 51.62
N ALA A 4 2.93 -26.65 50.65
CA ALA A 4 4.11 -25.83 50.41
C ALA A 4 3.70 -24.59 49.62
N ILE A 5 3.81 -23.41 50.26
CA ILE A 5 3.67 -22.12 49.59
C ILE A 5 5.00 -21.83 48.91
N VAL A 6 5.04 -21.95 47.59
CA VAL A 6 6.17 -21.53 46.76
C VAL A 6 6.05 -20.01 46.59
N PHE A 7 6.90 -19.27 47.31
CA PHE A 7 7.13 -17.86 47.00
C PHE A 7 7.91 -17.80 45.68
N GLY A 8 7.20 -17.52 44.58
CA GLY A 8 7.83 -17.13 43.32
C GLY A 8 8.60 -15.85 43.56
N VAL A 9 9.93 -15.94 43.53
CA VAL A 9 10.82 -14.78 43.54
C VAL A 9 10.49 -13.99 42.28
N ALA A 10 9.99 -12.76 42.45
CA ALA A 10 9.84 -11.85 41.33
C ALA A 10 11.21 -11.73 40.63
N PRO A 11 11.30 -11.77 39.30
CA PRO A 11 12.57 -11.56 38.61
C PRO A 11 13.13 -10.23 39.08
N ALA A 12 14.34 -10.26 39.63
CA ALA A 12 15.06 -9.07 40.02
C ALA A 12 15.03 -8.10 38.83
N ALA A 13 14.52 -6.89 39.07
CA ALA A 13 14.66 -5.78 38.13
C ALA A 13 16.16 -5.67 37.83
N HIS A 14 16.57 -6.17 36.66
CA HIS A 14 17.93 -5.99 36.19
C HIS A 14 18.14 -4.48 36.14
N ALA A 15 19.08 -3.99 36.94
CA ALA A 15 19.52 -2.61 36.89
C ALA A 15 19.77 -2.28 35.40
N ALA A 16 19.22 -1.15 34.94
CA ALA A 16 19.46 -0.69 33.57
C ALA A 16 20.97 -0.76 33.34
N ALA A 17 21.39 -1.59 32.37
CA ALA A 17 22.78 -1.67 31.96
C ALA A 17 23.29 -0.24 31.75
N GLY A 18 24.48 0.08 32.26
CA GLY A 18 25.06 1.41 32.15
C GLY A 18 25.31 1.74 30.68
N VAL A 19 24.31 2.30 29.99
CA VAL A 19 24.44 2.77 28.61
C VAL A 19 24.76 4.25 28.65
N GLN A 20 25.88 4.62 28.04
CA GLN A 20 26.32 5.99 27.87
C GLN A 20 26.37 6.34 26.38
N PHE A 21 26.03 7.59 26.06
CA PHE A 21 26.02 8.13 24.72
C PHE A 21 26.93 9.36 24.64
N VAL A 22 27.73 9.44 23.59
CA VAL A 22 28.56 10.60 23.28
C VAL A 22 28.39 10.93 21.80
N ASP A 23 27.94 12.15 21.50
CA ASP A 23 27.81 12.61 20.11
C ASP A 23 29.19 12.80 19.47
N VAL A 24 29.36 12.26 18.27
CA VAL A 24 30.55 12.40 17.43
C VAL A 24 30.11 12.85 16.03
N CYS A 25 31.03 13.35 15.19
CA CYS A 25 30.66 13.75 13.84
C CYS A 25 30.13 12.55 13.02
N GLY A 26 28.85 12.60 12.62
CA GLY A 26 28.18 11.55 11.85
C GLY A 26 27.73 10.34 12.64
N GLY A 27 27.66 10.42 13.97
CA GLY A 27 27.15 9.32 14.79
C GLY A 27 27.15 9.54 16.29
N VAL A 28 26.82 8.47 17.01
CA VAL A 28 26.79 8.41 18.47
C VAL A 28 27.70 7.29 18.93
N ALA A 29 28.75 7.61 19.67
CA ALA A 29 29.52 6.62 20.40
C ALA A 29 28.70 6.12 21.59
N VAL A 30 28.53 4.80 21.66
CA VAL A 30 27.77 4.10 22.69
C VAL A 30 28.76 3.27 23.51
N SER A 31 28.68 3.38 24.83
CA SER A 31 29.31 2.43 25.75
C SER A 31 28.20 1.74 26.52
N ALA A 32 28.16 0.42 26.49
CA ALA A 32 27.17 -0.37 27.21
C ALA A 32 27.86 -1.47 28.03
N ASP A 33 27.55 -1.51 29.33
CA ASP A 33 27.94 -2.61 30.21
C ASP A 33 27.08 -3.84 29.92
N ALA A 34 27.44 -4.58 28.86
CA ALA A 34 26.79 -5.82 28.48
C ALA A 34 27.64 -7.02 28.91
N PRO A 35 27.06 -8.01 29.62
CA PRO A 35 27.73 -9.28 29.89
C PRO A 35 28.19 -9.94 28.59
N GLU A 36 29.26 -10.73 28.66
CA GLU A 36 29.70 -11.51 27.51
C GLU A 36 28.57 -12.39 26.96
N GLY A 37 28.34 -12.31 25.65
CA GLY A 37 27.26 -13.04 24.97
C GLY A 37 25.85 -12.43 25.14
N ALA A 38 25.70 -11.30 25.84
CA ALA A 38 24.42 -10.60 25.90
C ALA A 38 24.04 -10.03 24.53
N THR A 39 22.76 -10.17 24.16
CA THR A 39 22.23 -9.54 22.95
C THR A 39 22.03 -8.05 23.19
N VAL A 40 22.59 -7.23 22.30
CA VAL A 40 22.33 -5.79 22.23
C VAL A 40 21.42 -5.54 21.04
N THR A 41 20.26 -4.94 21.30
CA THR A 41 19.35 -4.47 20.25
C THR A 41 19.53 -2.97 20.08
N LEU A 42 19.75 -2.57 18.83
CA LEU A 42 19.92 -1.19 18.40
C LEU A 42 18.70 -0.77 17.60
N ARG A 43 18.17 0.39 17.96
CA ARG A 43 17.11 1.08 17.23
C ARG A 43 17.58 2.43 16.73
N LYS A 44 17.07 2.81 15.57
CA LYS A 44 17.27 4.12 14.96
C LYS A 44 15.92 4.65 14.54
N ASN A 45 15.51 5.80 15.07
CA ASN A 45 14.18 6.37 14.90
C ASN A 45 13.05 5.37 15.21
N GLY A 46 13.24 4.55 16.25
CA GLY A 46 12.30 3.52 16.70
C GLY A 46 12.34 2.20 15.92
N ALA A 47 12.97 2.13 14.74
CA ALA A 47 13.12 0.90 13.96
C ALA A 47 14.35 0.11 14.42
N VAL A 48 14.24 -1.22 14.53
CA VAL A 48 15.39 -2.09 14.84
C VAL A 48 16.33 -2.09 13.65
N VAL A 49 17.58 -1.67 13.86
CA VAL A 49 18.64 -1.68 12.84
C VAL A 49 19.65 -2.79 13.07
N GLY A 50 19.66 -3.39 14.27
CA GLY A 50 20.46 -4.58 14.54
C GLY A 50 20.14 -5.22 15.87
N SER A 51 20.28 -6.54 15.92
CA SER A 51 20.20 -7.36 17.13
C SER A 51 21.33 -8.36 17.05
N LEU A 52 22.50 -7.98 17.57
CA LEU A 52 23.69 -8.79 17.50
C LEU A 52 24.18 -9.11 18.91
N PRO A 53 24.83 -10.27 19.12
CA PRO A 53 25.79 -10.39 20.20
C PRO A 53 26.97 -9.48 19.84
N LEU A 54 26.83 -8.17 20.09
CA LEU A 54 28.00 -7.32 20.15
C LEU A 54 28.78 -7.80 21.38
N PRO A 55 30.09 -8.07 21.27
CA PRO A 55 30.90 -8.17 22.47
C PRO A 55 30.64 -6.89 23.26
N GLY A 56 30.19 -7.01 24.51
CA GLY A 56 29.92 -5.83 25.34
C GLY A 56 31.07 -4.83 25.28
N GLY A 57 30.77 -3.53 25.28
CA GLY A 57 31.79 -2.51 25.17
C GLY A 57 31.38 -1.26 24.39
N ALA A 58 32.39 -0.60 23.83
CA ALA A 58 32.23 0.67 23.13
C ALA A 58 32.15 0.47 21.60
N PHE A 59 31.13 1.04 20.97
CA PHE A 59 30.94 1.05 19.53
C PHE A 59 30.35 2.40 19.08
N THR A 60 30.37 2.70 17.79
CA THR A 60 29.72 3.90 17.25
C THR A 60 28.54 3.51 16.38
N VAL A 61 27.42 4.20 16.51
CA VAL A 61 26.22 4.06 15.66
C VAL A 61 26.14 5.27 14.74
N GLY A 62 25.92 5.04 13.45
CA GLY A 62 25.80 6.12 12.48
C GLY A 62 24.45 6.83 12.60
N ALA A 63 24.50 8.15 12.73
CA ALA A 63 23.33 8.99 12.94
C ALA A 63 23.54 10.34 12.26
N ALA A 64 22.50 10.85 11.63
CA ALA A 64 22.41 12.25 11.21
C ALA A 64 21.77 13.08 12.33
N HIS A 65 22.08 14.37 12.37
CA HIS A 65 21.50 15.30 13.33
C HIS A 65 19.98 15.17 13.45
N GLY A 66 19.49 15.01 14.68
CA GLY A 66 18.07 14.85 15.00
C GLY A 66 17.56 13.40 14.99
N GLU A 67 18.36 12.43 14.52
CA GLU A 67 17.99 11.02 14.63
C GLU A 67 18.08 10.53 16.07
N THR A 68 17.18 9.63 16.46
CA THR A 68 17.16 9.04 17.81
C THR A 68 17.76 7.64 17.78
N ILE A 69 18.72 7.39 18.67
CA ILE A 69 19.35 6.09 18.87
C ILE A 69 18.78 5.46 20.13
N GLY A 70 18.34 4.22 20.01
CA GLY A 70 17.83 3.40 21.11
C GLY A 70 18.70 2.16 21.32
N VAL A 71 19.00 1.84 22.57
CA VAL A 71 19.83 0.68 22.95
C VAL A 71 19.14 -0.07 24.07
N SER A 72 18.96 -1.38 23.90
CA SER A 72 18.50 -2.28 24.95
C SER A 72 19.45 -3.48 25.05
N VAL A 73 19.83 -3.84 26.27
CA VAL A 73 20.79 -4.92 26.56
C VAL A 73 20.06 -6.05 27.29
N ALA A 74 20.13 -7.28 26.77
CA ALA A 74 19.57 -8.48 27.42
C ALA A 74 18.10 -8.34 27.90
N GLY A 75 17.27 -7.61 27.14
CA GLY A 75 15.86 -7.38 27.49
C GLY A 75 15.61 -6.32 28.57
N ALA A 76 16.65 -5.62 29.04
CA ALA A 76 16.49 -4.44 29.88
C ALA A 76 15.72 -3.32 29.13
N PRO A 77 15.08 -2.38 29.86
CA PRO A 77 14.42 -1.24 29.25
C PRO A 77 15.34 -0.49 28.28
N GLU A 78 14.78 -0.05 27.17
CA GLU A 78 15.50 0.72 26.16
C GLU A 78 15.91 2.09 26.69
N VAL A 79 17.18 2.44 26.50
CA VAL A 79 17.70 3.79 26.75
C VAL A 79 17.83 4.49 25.40
N THR A 80 17.31 5.71 25.30
CA THR A 80 17.30 6.48 24.04
C THR A 80 18.12 7.76 24.18
N HIS A 81 18.71 8.19 23.06
CA HIS A 81 19.48 9.43 22.94
C HIS A 81 19.18 10.08 21.59
N SER A 82 18.89 11.38 21.60
CA SER A 82 18.72 12.16 20.37
C SER A 82 20.05 12.73 19.94
N HIS A 83 20.52 12.35 18.75
CA HIS A 83 21.81 12.78 18.25
C HIS A 83 21.83 14.27 17.93
N VAL A 84 22.78 14.98 18.52
CA VAL A 84 23.07 16.38 18.21
C VAL A 84 24.49 16.45 17.68
N GLY A 85 24.63 16.54 16.35
CA GLY A 85 25.91 16.71 15.68
C GLY A 85 26.79 17.78 16.35
N PRO A 86 28.02 17.44 16.79
CA PRO A 86 28.90 18.41 17.44
C PRO A 86 29.21 19.64 16.57
N GLN A 87 29.52 20.78 17.21
CA GLN A 87 29.90 21.98 16.47
C GLN A 87 31.13 21.74 15.58
N GLY A 88 31.07 22.19 14.34
CA GLY A 88 32.14 22.02 13.36
C GLY A 88 32.09 20.71 12.57
N CYS A 89 31.16 19.81 12.87
CA CYS A 89 30.89 18.66 12.02
C CYS A 89 30.18 19.13 10.75
N THR A 90 30.79 18.87 9.59
CA THR A 90 30.20 19.12 8.27
C THR A 90 30.16 17.81 7.49
N GLY A 91 29.07 17.54 6.77
CA GLY A 91 28.98 16.36 5.91
C GLY A 91 28.49 15.08 6.60
N GLU A 92 27.58 15.21 7.57
CA GLU A 92 26.82 14.05 8.06
C GLU A 92 25.97 13.51 6.91
N VAL A 93 26.27 12.29 6.49
CA VAL A 93 25.53 11.63 5.40
C VAL A 93 24.55 10.65 6.05
N PRO A 94 23.24 10.94 6.05
CA PRO A 94 22.25 9.96 6.46
C PRO A 94 22.29 8.77 5.50
N ILE A 95 22.61 7.60 6.05
CA ILE A 95 22.57 6.33 5.35
C ILE A 95 21.42 5.51 5.90
N ARG A 96 20.63 4.94 5.00
CA ARG A 96 19.73 3.85 5.29
C ARG A 96 20.16 2.62 4.50
N VAL A 97 20.12 1.46 5.15
CA VAL A 97 20.49 0.18 4.54
C VAL A 97 19.26 -0.72 4.58
N ASP A 98 18.86 -1.23 3.42
CA ASP A 98 17.89 -2.30 3.31
C ASP A 98 18.59 -3.60 2.85
N PHE A 99 18.13 -4.73 3.36
CA PHE A 99 18.65 -6.06 3.01
C PHE A 99 17.61 -6.80 2.18
N ASP A 100 17.99 -7.19 0.97
CA ASP A 100 17.24 -8.10 0.13
C ASP A 100 17.89 -9.49 0.15
N THR A 101 17.04 -10.50 0.10
CA THR A 101 17.44 -11.87 -0.25
C THR A 101 17.00 -12.13 -1.69
N VAL A 102 17.93 -12.55 -2.54
CA VAL A 102 17.71 -12.83 -3.97
C VAL A 102 18.05 -14.29 -4.25
N CYS A 103 17.14 -14.99 -4.91
CA CYS A 103 17.37 -16.37 -5.31
C CYS A 103 18.52 -16.50 -6.34
N PRO A 104 19.30 -17.60 -6.31
CA PRO A 104 19.19 -18.73 -5.38
C PRO A 104 19.90 -18.56 -4.03
N ASP A 105 20.90 -17.69 -3.90
CA ASP A 105 21.76 -17.61 -2.71
C ASP A 105 22.48 -16.26 -2.55
N LEU A 106 21.89 -15.18 -3.08
CA LEU A 106 22.50 -13.87 -3.11
C LEU A 106 21.88 -12.94 -2.06
N ALA A 107 22.69 -12.43 -1.13
CA ALA A 107 22.32 -11.26 -0.36
C ALA A 107 22.59 -10.00 -1.17
N ARG A 108 21.65 -9.05 -1.17
CA ARG A 108 21.81 -7.75 -1.81
C ARG A 108 21.50 -6.64 -0.83
N LEU A 109 22.43 -5.70 -0.68
CA LEU A 109 22.24 -4.52 0.16
C LEU A 109 21.84 -3.35 -0.73
N ARG A 110 20.80 -2.60 -0.33
CA ARG A 110 20.47 -1.30 -0.91
C ARG A 110 20.88 -0.22 0.07
N ILE A 111 21.87 0.58 -0.32
CA ILE A 111 22.40 1.68 0.49
C ILE A 111 21.80 2.97 -0.07
N HIS A 112 21.00 3.65 0.74
CA HIS A 112 20.28 4.87 0.38
C HIS A 112 20.95 6.09 1.00
N LEU A 113 21.36 7.03 0.15
CA LEU A 113 21.92 8.34 0.52
C LEU A 113 21.00 9.43 -0.03
N THR A 114 20.36 10.20 0.86
CA THR A 114 19.34 11.19 0.48
C THR A 114 19.86 12.62 0.34
N THR A 115 21.08 12.91 0.80
CA THR A 115 21.63 14.26 0.81
C THR A 115 22.51 14.51 -0.42
N MET A 116 22.41 15.69 -1.05
CA MET A 116 23.21 16.05 -2.24
C MET A 116 24.20 17.18 -1.96
N PRO A 117 25.47 17.09 -2.42
CA PRO A 117 26.17 15.87 -2.83
C PRO A 117 26.63 15.09 -1.58
N ALA A 118 26.35 13.79 -1.52
CA ALA A 118 26.88 12.93 -0.48
C ALA A 118 27.67 11.76 -1.08
N THR A 119 28.85 11.54 -0.51
CA THR A 119 29.61 10.30 -0.68
C THR A 119 29.87 9.70 0.68
N ALA A 120 29.73 8.39 0.78
CA ALA A 120 30.07 7.64 1.98
C ALA A 120 30.87 6.41 1.62
N THR A 121 31.89 6.10 2.42
CA THR A 121 32.59 4.83 2.33
C THR A 121 31.95 3.86 3.30
N VAL A 122 31.49 2.72 2.80
CA VAL A 122 30.79 1.69 3.57
C VAL A 122 31.60 0.41 3.55
N VAL A 123 31.70 -0.26 4.68
CA VAL A 123 32.30 -1.58 4.83
C VAL A 123 31.20 -2.57 5.21
N VAL A 124 31.11 -3.65 4.46
CA VAL A 124 30.19 -4.76 4.75
C VAL A 124 30.99 -5.91 5.33
N THR A 125 30.51 -6.49 6.42
CA THR A 125 31.13 -7.67 7.05
C THR A 125 30.20 -8.87 6.99
N VAL A 126 30.78 -10.06 6.78
CA VAL A 126 30.08 -11.36 6.87
C VAL A 126 30.68 -12.13 8.04
N ASN A 127 29.89 -12.39 9.09
CA ASN A 127 30.37 -13.01 10.33
C ASN A 127 31.60 -12.30 10.92
N GLY A 128 31.63 -10.96 10.84
CA GLY A 128 32.74 -10.13 11.29
C GLY A 128 33.95 -10.08 10.35
N VAL A 129 33.99 -10.87 9.27
CA VAL A 129 35.03 -10.78 8.24
C VAL A 129 34.72 -9.62 7.30
N GLU A 130 35.67 -8.71 7.14
CA GLU A 130 35.52 -7.52 6.31
C GLU A 130 35.63 -7.82 4.83
N GLY A 131 34.67 -7.27 4.07
CA GLY A 131 34.79 -7.12 2.63
C GLY A 131 35.52 -5.83 2.24
N ASN A 132 35.70 -5.65 0.93
CA ASN A 132 36.28 -4.42 0.40
C ASN A 132 35.35 -3.22 0.65
N PRO A 133 35.90 -2.04 1.00
CA PRO A 133 35.11 -0.83 1.13
C PRO A 133 34.39 -0.47 -0.18
N VAL A 134 33.14 -0.03 -0.06
CA VAL A 134 32.26 0.37 -1.14
C VAL A 134 32.05 1.88 -1.07
N GLN A 135 32.20 2.56 -2.20
CA GLN A 135 31.82 3.96 -2.31
C GLN A 135 30.33 4.05 -2.66
N ALA A 136 29.54 4.61 -1.75
CA ALA A 136 28.16 4.96 -2.01
C ALA A 136 28.06 6.46 -2.35
N SER A 137 27.32 6.78 -3.40
CA SER A 137 26.99 8.15 -3.80
C SER A 137 25.49 8.41 -3.59
N THR A 138 25.07 9.68 -3.70
CA THR A 138 23.67 10.08 -3.65
C THR A 138 22.77 9.15 -4.48
N GLY A 139 21.66 8.72 -3.89
CA GLY A 139 20.68 7.82 -4.49
C GLY A 139 20.70 6.45 -3.81
N THR A 140 20.36 5.42 -4.57
CA THR A 140 20.38 4.04 -4.09
C THR A 140 21.50 3.28 -4.79
N VAL A 141 22.47 2.79 -4.02
CA VAL A 141 23.52 1.91 -4.49
C VAL A 141 23.17 0.47 -4.12
N SER A 142 23.14 -0.41 -5.11
CA SER A 142 22.94 -1.85 -4.92
C SER A 142 24.28 -2.56 -4.82
N TYR A 143 24.53 -3.23 -3.71
CA TYR A 143 25.76 -3.99 -3.47
C TYR A 143 25.45 -5.48 -3.27
N PRO A 144 25.83 -6.35 -4.21
CA PRO A 144 25.70 -7.80 -4.05
C PRO A 144 26.78 -8.33 -3.11
N VAL A 145 26.40 -9.22 -2.19
CA VAL A 145 27.34 -9.98 -1.35
C VAL A 145 27.22 -11.45 -1.76
N PRO A 146 28.15 -11.96 -2.58
CA PRO A 146 28.10 -13.33 -3.05
C PRO A 146 28.47 -14.33 -1.95
N ALA A 147 27.94 -15.54 -2.05
CA ALA A 147 28.33 -16.70 -1.23
C ALA A 147 28.20 -16.49 0.29
N VAL A 148 27.12 -15.84 0.75
CA VAL A 148 26.85 -15.67 2.18
C VAL A 148 26.31 -16.98 2.75
N PRO A 149 26.94 -17.58 3.78
CA PRO A 149 26.42 -18.79 4.40
C PRO A 149 25.07 -18.58 5.09
N ASP A 150 24.21 -19.60 5.11
CA ASP A 150 22.95 -19.56 5.86
C ASP A 150 23.20 -19.29 7.35
N GLY A 151 22.42 -18.39 7.93
CA GLY A 151 22.57 -17.93 9.31
C GLY A 151 23.72 -16.94 9.53
N ALA A 152 24.45 -16.53 8.49
CA ALA A 152 25.53 -15.57 8.64
C ALA A 152 25.01 -14.16 8.99
N VAL A 153 25.74 -13.47 9.84
CA VAL A 153 25.48 -12.07 10.18
C VAL A 153 26.12 -11.16 9.14
N LEU A 154 25.27 -10.42 8.42
CA LEU A 154 25.68 -9.27 7.63
C LEU A 154 25.62 -8.03 8.52
N ALA A 155 26.70 -7.25 8.54
CA ALA A 155 26.70 -5.95 9.20
C ALA A 155 27.33 -4.89 8.29
N VAL A 156 26.79 -3.68 8.38
CA VAL A 156 27.19 -2.55 7.54
C VAL A 156 27.69 -1.43 8.41
N TYR A 157 28.88 -0.95 8.08
CA TYR A 157 29.56 0.14 8.78
C TYR A 157 29.86 1.28 7.81
N GLN A 158 29.62 2.51 8.23
CA GLN A 158 30.14 3.69 7.56
C GLN A 158 31.52 4.03 8.13
N LEU A 159 32.47 4.37 7.27
CA LEU A 159 33.72 4.98 7.70
C LEU A 159 33.51 6.48 7.87
N LEU A 160 33.63 6.95 9.10
CA LEU A 160 33.60 8.36 9.47
C LEU A 160 34.98 9.00 9.29
N SER A 161 35.04 10.32 9.37
CA SER A 161 36.30 11.06 9.45
C SER A 161 37.15 10.54 10.62
N GLY A 162 38.45 10.35 10.39
CA GLY A 162 39.37 9.80 11.40
C GLY A 162 39.37 8.26 11.47
N GLY A 163 38.70 7.57 10.54
CA GLY A 163 38.74 6.11 10.41
C GLY A 163 37.82 5.36 11.39
N VAL A 164 36.99 6.09 12.14
CA VAL A 164 36.00 5.50 13.06
C VAL A 164 34.92 4.77 12.26
N ARG A 165 34.53 3.59 12.72
CA ARG A 165 33.47 2.78 12.11
C ARG A 165 32.16 3.00 12.84
N ALA A 166 31.19 3.51 12.12
CA ALA A 166 29.84 3.71 12.60
C ALA A 166 28.92 2.60 12.07
N PHE A 167 28.40 1.77 12.96
CA PHE A 167 27.41 0.75 12.66
C PHE A 167 26.14 1.40 12.10
N GLN A 168 25.66 0.90 10.96
CA GLN A 168 24.45 1.40 10.29
C GLN A 168 23.31 0.41 10.41
N ALA A 169 23.56 -0.85 10.08
CA ALA A 169 22.54 -1.90 10.16
C ALA A 169 23.17 -3.29 10.15
N SER A 170 22.40 -4.29 10.57
CA SER A 170 22.75 -5.70 10.45
C SER A 170 21.54 -6.57 10.16
N HIS A 171 21.77 -7.72 9.55
CA HIS A 171 20.77 -8.71 9.23
C HIS A 171 21.35 -10.12 9.34
N VAL A 172 20.58 -11.07 9.84
CA VAL A 172 20.93 -12.50 9.75
C VAL A 172 20.44 -12.99 8.40
N PHE A 173 21.37 -13.31 7.52
CA PHE A 173 21.03 -13.85 6.21
C PHE A 173 20.47 -15.26 6.35
N HIS A 174 19.38 -15.52 5.66
CA HIS A 174 18.84 -16.85 5.47
C HIS A 174 18.81 -17.18 3.99
N THR A 175 19.34 -18.36 3.64
CA THR A 175 19.31 -18.84 2.26
C THR A 175 17.86 -18.95 1.81
N PRO A 176 17.48 -18.34 0.68
CA PRO A 176 16.10 -18.39 0.23
C PRO A 176 15.72 -19.82 -0.16
N THR A 177 14.53 -20.21 0.24
CA THR A 177 13.93 -21.52 -0.02
C THR A 177 12.89 -21.41 -1.14
N GLY A 178 12.71 -22.52 -1.87
CA GLY A 178 11.74 -22.60 -2.96
C GLY A 178 12.17 -21.85 -4.23
N CYS A 179 13.44 -21.49 -4.40
CA CYS A 179 13.91 -20.81 -5.61
C CYS A 179 13.76 -21.70 -6.85
N GLY A 180 13.15 -21.17 -7.90
CA GLY A 180 12.94 -21.86 -9.17
C GLY A 180 11.57 -21.57 -9.80
N PRO A 181 11.33 -22.04 -11.04
CA PRO A 181 10.08 -21.77 -11.75
C PRO A 181 8.84 -22.30 -11.02
N GLY A 182 8.97 -23.40 -10.27
CA GLY A 182 7.85 -24.01 -9.54
C GLY A 182 7.29 -23.18 -8.37
N SER A 183 7.99 -22.15 -7.92
CA SER A 183 7.47 -21.20 -6.91
C SER A 183 6.84 -19.95 -7.50
N LEU A 184 6.87 -19.81 -8.83
CA LEU A 184 6.21 -18.74 -9.56
C LEU A 184 4.92 -19.23 -10.18
N SER A 185 3.86 -18.43 -10.06
CA SER A 185 2.65 -18.58 -10.86
C SER A 185 2.25 -17.22 -11.42
N ALA A 186 1.58 -17.23 -12.57
CA ALA A 186 1.12 -16.01 -13.21
C ALA A 186 -0.37 -16.12 -13.55
N THR A 187 -1.07 -15.00 -13.41
CA THR A 187 -2.41 -14.82 -13.96
C THR A 187 -2.38 -13.67 -14.94
N PHE A 188 -3.16 -13.79 -16.01
CA PHE A 188 -3.16 -12.87 -17.13
C PHE A 188 -4.55 -12.28 -17.31
N THR A 189 -4.62 -10.99 -17.59
CA THR A 189 -5.85 -10.28 -17.93
C THR A 189 -5.60 -9.47 -19.19
N ASP A 190 -6.20 -9.91 -20.28
CA ASP A 190 -6.19 -9.17 -21.54
C ASP A 190 -6.97 -7.87 -21.38
N LEU A 191 -6.31 -6.76 -21.69
CA LEU A 191 -6.91 -5.43 -21.71
C LEU A 191 -7.08 -4.97 -23.16
N CYS A 192 -7.88 -3.93 -23.36
CA CYS A 192 -8.01 -3.31 -24.68
C CYS A 192 -6.69 -2.66 -25.13
N PHE A 193 -6.61 -2.30 -26.41
CA PHE A 193 -5.50 -1.53 -27.01
C PHE A 193 -4.12 -2.20 -26.94
N GLY A 194 -4.07 -3.53 -27.00
CA GLY A 194 -2.79 -4.24 -26.98
C GLY A 194 -2.11 -4.20 -25.61
N GLU A 195 -2.87 -3.98 -24.53
CA GLU A 195 -2.35 -4.09 -23.16
C GLU A 195 -2.63 -5.46 -22.55
N LEU A 196 -1.68 -5.97 -21.79
CA LEU A 196 -1.82 -7.17 -20.97
C LEU A 196 -1.44 -6.83 -19.53
N ALA A 197 -2.39 -6.96 -18.62
CA ALA A 197 -2.10 -6.96 -17.19
C ALA A 197 -1.77 -8.38 -16.75
N PHE A 198 -0.82 -8.50 -15.83
CA PHE A 198 -0.49 -9.79 -15.25
C PHE A 198 -0.05 -9.64 -13.80
N ASP A 199 -0.43 -10.62 -13.01
CA ASP A 199 0.00 -10.77 -11.62
C ASP A 199 0.90 -11.99 -11.52
N VAL A 200 2.14 -11.79 -11.08
CA VAL A 200 3.04 -12.90 -10.74
C VAL A 200 3.10 -13.05 -9.24
N PHE A 201 2.81 -14.27 -8.78
CA PHE A 201 2.91 -14.67 -7.39
C PHE A 201 4.18 -15.50 -7.18
N ASN A 202 4.98 -15.09 -6.20
CA ASN A 202 6.23 -15.75 -5.82
C ASN A 202 6.12 -16.31 -4.40
N THR A 203 6.16 -17.64 -4.30
CA THR A 203 6.15 -18.36 -3.02
C THR A 203 7.55 -18.58 -2.43
N ALA A 204 8.61 -18.29 -3.19
CA ALA A 204 9.97 -18.37 -2.65
C ALA A 204 10.17 -17.28 -1.59
N THR A 205 11.01 -17.55 -0.60
CA THR A 205 11.35 -16.57 0.44
C THR A 205 12.31 -15.48 -0.04
N GLY A 206 12.93 -15.67 -1.20
CA GLY A 206 13.76 -14.68 -1.88
C GLY A 206 13.08 -14.03 -3.08
N GLN A 207 13.61 -12.88 -3.51
CA GLN A 207 13.23 -12.21 -4.74
C GLN A 207 13.70 -13.05 -5.94
N GLN A 208 12.86 -13.15 -6.97
CA GLN A 208 13.18 -13.87 -8.21
C GLN A 208 13.07 -12.93 -9.40
N SER A 209 14.00 -13.04 -10.34
CA SER A 209 13.95 -12.28 -11.59
C SER A 209 13.64 -13.23 -12.74
N PHE A 210 12.55 -12.97 -13.46
CA PHE A 210 12.15 -13.76 -14.62
C PHE A 210 12.15 -12.89 -15.88
N GLU A 211 12.38 -13.54 -17.00
CA GLU A 211 12.35 -12.93 -18.31
C GLU A 211 10.96 -13.05 -18.93
N VAL A 212 10.54 -12.00 -19.63
CA VAL A 212 9.34 -12.00 -20.45
C VAL A 212 9.76 -12.12 -21.91
N LEU A 213 9.25 -13.18 -22.54
CA LEU A 213 9.41 -13.45 -23.95
C LEU A 213 8.16 -13.02 -24.70
N ARG A 214 8.33 -12.36 -25.84
CA ARG A 214 7.26 -12.06 -26.80
C ARG A 214 7.57 -12.79 -28.11
N ASN A 215 6.68 -13.67 -28.53
CA ASN A 215 6.86 -14.51 -29.72
C ASN A 215 8.20 -15.26 -29.72
N GLY A 216 8.63 -15.72 -28.54
CA GLY A 216 9.90 -16.44 -28.32
C GLY A 216 11.15 -15.57 -28.20
N ALA A 217 11.06 -14.25 -28.43
CA ALA A 217 12.18 -13.33 -28.27
C ALA A 217 12.17 -12.63 -26.90
N ALA A 218 13.35 -12.42 -26.32
CA ALA A 218 13.53 -11.65 -25.09
C ALA A 218 12.96 -10.24 -25.25
N HIS A 219 12.04 -9.84 -24.37
CA HIS A 219 11.44 -8.51 -24.40
C HIS A 219 11.87 -7.65 -23.20
N THR A 220 11.70 -8.15 -21.99
CA THR A 220 12.05 -7.45 -20.75
C THR A 220 12.29 -8.43 -19.60
N GLN A 221 12.79 -7.94 -18.47
CA GLN A 221 12.97 -8.71 -17.25
C GLN A 221 12.23 -8.03 -16.10
N PHE A 222 11.58 -8.83 -15.25
CA PHE A 222 10.95 -8.35 -14.03
C PHE A 222 11.53 -9.05 -12.81
N THR A 223 11.70 -8.29 -11.73
CA THR A 223 11.95 -8.85 -10.39
C THR A 223 10.65 -8.82 -9.60
N VAL A 224 10.31 -9.97 -9.01
CA VAL A 224 9.16 -10.15 -8.12
C VAL A 224 9.66 -10.49 -6.72
N GLU A 225 9.19 -9.72 -5.74
CA GLU A 225 9.45 -9.99 -4.33
C GLU A 225 8.57 -11.14 -3.83
N HIS A 226 8.81 -11.63 -2.61
CA HIS A 226 7.93 -12.63 -2.00
C HIS A 226 6.48 -12.10 -1.95
N GLY A 227 5.53 -12.91 -2.38
CA GLY A 227 4.12 -12.52 -2.50
C GLY A 227 3.71 -12.16 -3.93
N ALA A 228 2.73 -11.27 -4.08
CA ALA A 228 2.15 -10.91 -5.38
C ALA A 228 2.73 -9.60 -5.93
N SER A 229 2.93 -9.53 -7.25
CA SER A 229 3.26 -8.28 -7.95
C SER A 229 2.40 -8.09 -9.19
N ALA A 230 1.85 -6.88 -9.34
CA ALA A 230 1.06 -6.46 -10.50
C ALA A 230 1.92 -5.67 -11.49
N ARG A 231 1.80 -5.99 -12.78
CA ARG A 231 2.54 -5.37 -13.89
C ARG A 231 1.68 -5.31 -15.15
N LYS A 232 2.16 -4.54 -16.13
CA LYS A 232 1.53 -4.40 -17.45
C LYS A 232 2.56 -4.50 -18.56
N LEU A 233 2.16 -5.08 -19.69
CA LEU A 233 2.78 -4.93 -21.00
C LEU A 233 1.84 -4.15 -21.91
N ALA A 234 2.42 -3.42 -22.86
CA ALA A 234 1.70 -2.67 -23.87
C ALA A 234 2.18 -3.09 -25.27
N ASP A 235 1.58 -2.48 -26.30
CA ASP A 235 1.95 -2.64 -27.71
C ASP A 235 1.83 -4.07 -28.24
N LEU A 236 0.88 -4.84 -27.70
CA LEU A 236 0.60 -6.22 -28.13
C LEU A 236 -0.39 -6.26 -29.30
N SER A 237 -0.17 -7.22 -30.20
CA SER A 237 -1.09 -7.56 -31.29
C SER A 237 -1.83 -8.85 -30.97
N ALA A 238 -3.08 -8.97 -31.41
CA ALA A 238 -3.85 -10.20 -31.27
C ALA A 238 -3.05 -11.41 -31.79
N GLY A 239 -2.93 -12.45 -30.97
CA GLY A 239 -2.15 -13.65 -31.29
C GLY A 239 -0.69 -13.61 -30.84
N ASP A 240 -0.19 -12.49 -30.29
CA ASP A 240 1.13 -12.45 -29.66
C ASP A 240 1.20 -13.45 -28.52
N VAL A 241 2.25 -14.28 -28.50
CA VAL A 241 2.50 -15.26 -27.45
C VAL A 241 3.46 -14.66 -26.44
N ILE A 242 2.98 -14.50 -25.21
CA ILE A 242 3.74 -14.02 -24.06
C ILE A 242 4.12 -15.22 -23.20
N ALA A 243 5.40 -15.40 -22.94
CA ALA A 243 5.89 -16.47 -22.08
C ALA A 243 6.80 -15.90 -21.00
N PHE A 244 6.64 -16.35 -19.76
CA PHE A 244 7.51 -16.00 -18.65
C PHE A 244 8.49 -17.14 -18.37
N ARG A 245 9.77 -16.80 -18.28
CA ARG A 245 10.88 -17.75 -18.19
C ARG A 245 11.77 -17.48 -16.97
N LEU A 246 12.03 -18.54 -16.21
CA LEU A 246 13.07 -18.61 -15.19
C LEU A 246 13.74 -19.98 -15.29
N GLY A 247 14.83 -20.06 -16.04
CA GLY A 247 15.34 -21.33 -16.56
C GLY A 247 14.37 -21.84 -17.64
N ASP A 248 13.33 -22.55 -17.22
CA ASP A 248 12.23 -23.02 -18.07
C ASP A 248 11.08 -22.01 -18.12
N VAL A 249 10.19 -22.18 -19.11
CA VAL A 249 8.95 -21.40 -19.22
C VAL A 249 7.96 -21.92 -18.17
N PHE A 250 7.51 -21.03 -17.27
CA PHE A 250 6.57 -21.40 -16.19
C PHE A 250 5.15 -20.88 -16.44
N ALA A 251 4.97 -19.93 -17.34
CA ALA A 251 3.67 -19.40 -17.72
C ALA A 251 3.68 -18.97 -19.19
N THR A 252 2.57 -19.22 -19.89
CA THR A 252 2.37 -18.80 -21.28
C THR A 252 0.95 -18.28 -21.43
N HIS A 253 0.79 -17.19 -22.18
CA HIS A 253 -0.49 -16.60 -22.52
C HIS A 253 -0.46 -16.09 -23.96
N THR A 254 -1.50 -16.38 -24.73
CA THR A 254 -1.66 -15.78 -26.07
C THR A 254 -2.60 -14.61 -25.94
N TYR A 255 -2.12 -13.40 -26.19
CA TYR A 255 -2.94 -12.20 -26.09
C TYR A 255 -4.12 -12.27 -27.06
N GLN A 256 -5.32 -12.12 -26.52
CA GLN A 256 -6.54 -11.97 -27.31
C GLN A 256 -7.10 -10.58 -27.09
N VAL A 257 -7.62 -9.96 -28.15
CA VAL A 257 -8.39 -8.73 -27.99
C VAL A 257 -9.69 -9.13 -27.29
N PRO A 258 -9.96 -8.64 -26.07
CA PRO A 258 -11.20 -8.98 -25.38
C PRO A 258 -12.40 -8.64 -26.25
N ALA A 259 -13.46 -9.45 -26.23
CA ALA A 259 -14.64 -9.23 -27.08
C ALA A 259 -15.26 -7.83 -26.88
N ALA A 260 -15.17 -7.30 -25.66
CA ALA A 260 -15.52 -5.92 -25.32
C ALA A 260 -14.75 -4.89 -26.16
N CYS A 261 -13.48 -5.16 -26.45
CA CYS A 261 -12.58 -4.27 -27.17
C CYS A 261 -12.68 -4.37 -28.70
N ALA A 262 -13.49 -5.29 -29.23
CA ALA A 262 -13.75 -5.40 -30.68
C ALA A 262 -14.43 -4.14 -31.27
N LYS A 263 -14.85 -3.21 -30.39
CA LYS A 263 -15.49 -1.93 -30.69
C LYS A 263 -14.77 -0.82 -29.91
N PRO A 264 -13.52 -0.48 -30.26
CA PRO A 264 -12.64 0.36 -29.43
C PRO A 264 -13.15 1.79 -29.18
N ASP A 265 -14.04 2.28 -30.04
CA ASP A 265 -14.68 3.60 -29.90
C ASP A 265 -16.10 3.56 -29.33
N GLN A 266 -16.67 2.36 -29.17
CA GLN A 266 -18.05 2.24 -28.75
C GLN A 266 -18.11 2.42 -27.23
N VAL A 267 -18.70 3.53 -26.84
CA VAL A 267 -19.28 3.67 -25.51
C VAL A 267 -20.76 3.45 -25.75
N ASP A 268 -21.33 2.44 -25.11
CA ASP A 268 -22.76 2.24 -25.21
C ASP A 268 -23.45 3.05 -24.12
N VAL A 269 -24.41 3.87 -24.54
CA VAL A 269 -25.19 4.72 -23.65
C VAL A 269 -26.64 4.32 -23.84
N SER A 270 -27.24 3.78 -22.79
CA SER A 270 -28.66 3.44 -22.77
C SER A 270 -29.39 4.28 -21.73
N PHE A 271 -30.64 4.60 -22.05
CA PHE A 271 -31.51 5.42 -21.22
C PHE A 271 -32.75 4.61 -20.85
N THR A 272 -33.12 4.64 -19.58
CA THR A 272 -34.35 4.03 -19.09
C THR A 272 -35.14 5.09 -18.32
N ASP A 273 -36.30 5.48 -18.82
CA ASP A 273 -37.16 6.43 -18.13
C ASP A 273 -37.91 5.75 -16.99
N THR A 274 -37.86 6.39 -15.82
CA THR A 274 -38.54 5.97 -14.60
C THR A 274 -39.57 7.03 -14.20
N CYS A 275 -40.37 6.75 -13.18
CA CYS A 275 -41.29 7.76 -12.65
C CYS A 275 -40.59 8.94 -11.94
N ALA A 276 -39.31 8.78 -11.59
CA ALA A 276 -38.52 9.79 -10.88
C ALA A 276 -37.59 10.60 -11.80
N GLY A 277 -37.29 10.11 -13.00
CA GLY A 277 -36.34 10.72 -13.94
C GLY A 277 -35.81 9.72 -14.96
N THR A 278 -34.64 9.97 -15.55
CA THR A 278 -33.98 9.05 -16.50
C THR A 278 -32.80 8.38 -15.82
N SER A 279 -32.72 7.06 -15.92
CA SER A 279 -31.56 6.26 -15.54
C SER A 279 -30.65 6.11 -16.77
N VAL A 280 -29.43 6.61 -16.68
CA VAL A 280 -28.41 6.56 -17.75
C VAL A 280 -27.41 5.46 -17.43
N THR A 281 -27.26 4.47 -18.30
CA THR A 281 -26.21 3.46 -18.17
C THR A 281 -25.13 3.69 -19.21
N ILE A 282 -23.90 3.89 -18.76
CA ILE A 282 -22.72 4.09 -19.59
C ILE A 282 -21.86 2.83 -19.47
N ALA A 283 -21.74 2.07 -20.56
CA ALA A 283 -20.81 0.96 -20.66
C ALA A 283 -19.56 1.40 -21.41
N ASN A 284 -18.42 1.42 -20.70
CA ASN A 284 -17.16 1.88 -21.26
C ASN A 284 -16.34 0.71 -21.77
N TYR A 285 -16.22 0.58 -23.09
CA TYR A 285 -15.46 -0.49 -23.72
C TYR A 285 -14.06 -0.08 -24.17
N GLY A 286 -13.66 1.20 -24.03
CA GLY A 286 -12.34 1.62 -24.50
C GLY A 286 -11.93 3.07 -24.27
N SER A 287 -12.77 3.94 -23.72
CA SER A 287 -12.36 5.33 -23.48
C SER A 287 -11.59 5.47 -22.17
N LEU A 288 -10.42 6.10 -22.20
CA LEU A 288 -9.72 6.54 -20.98
C LEU A 288 -10.22 7.91 -20.48
N GLN A 289 -11.06 8.59 -21.27
CA GLN A 289 -11.58 9.91 -20.95
C GLN A 289 -12.74 9.81 -19.94
N PRO A 290 -12.90 10.81 -19.05
CA PRO A 290 -14.07 10.89 -18.21
C PRO A 290 -15.31 11.24 -19.05
N PHE A 291 -16.46 10.75 -18.60
CA PHE A 291 -17.76 10.98 -19.20
C PHE A 291 -18.52 12.06 -18.45
N LEU A 292 -19.12 12.97 -19.20
CA LEU A 292 -19.95 14.06 -18.73
C LEU A 292 -21.42 13.70 -18.97
N VAL A 293 -22.24 13.74 -17.94
CA VAL A 293 -23.70 13.61 -18.03
C VAL A 293 -24.30 14.97 -17.72
N GLN A 294 -24.95 15.58 -18.70
CA GLN A 294 -25.60 16.88 -18.54
C GLN A 294 -27.11 16.75 -18.72
N THR A 295 -27.83 17.65 -18.07
CA THR A 295 -29.28 17.79 -18.17
C THR A 295 -29.62 19.18 -18.69
N SER A 296 -30.89 19.43 -19.01
CA SER A 296 -31.39 20.78 -19.32
C SER A 296 -31.05 21.83 -18.26
N ASP A 297 -30.82 21.40 -17.03
CA ASP A 297 -30.62 22.27 -15.87
C ASP A 297 -29.12 22.46 -15.54
N GLY A 298 -28.22 21.84 -16.32
CA GLY A 298 -26.77 21.96 -16.20
C GLY A 298 -26.07 20.60 -16.05
N LEU A 299 -24.82 20.64 -15.56
CA LEU A 299 -24.02 19.44 -15.33
C LEU A 299 -24.64 18.58 -14.22
N ALA A 300 -24.92 17.31 -14.51
CA ALA A 300 -25.48 16.36 -13.55
C ALA A 300 -24.43 15.43 -12.95
N ASP A 301 -23.51 14.88 -13.75
CA ASP A 301 -22.38 14.08 -13.26
C ASP A 301 -21.14 14.19 -14.16
N LEU A 302 -19.96 13.98 -13.58
CA LEU A 302 -18.69 13.82 -14.29
C LEU A 302 -17.98 12.59 -13.69
N ARG A 303 -17.81 11.54 -14.49
CA ARG A 303 -17.31 10.27 -13.97
C ARG A 303 -16.34 9.58 -14.91
N GLN A 304 -15.23 9.11 -14.36
CA GLN A 304 -14.37 8.16 -15.04
C GLN A 304 -14.94 6.75 -14.83
N VAL A 305 -15.33 6.09 -15.92
CA VAL A 305 -15.80 4.70 -15.89
C VAL A 305 -14.61 3.82 -16.28
N PRO A 306 -14.14 2.88 -15.46
CA PRO A 306 -13.07 1.98 -15.85
C PRO A 306 -13.40 1.19 -17.13
N ILE A 307 -12.41 0.95 -17.98
CA ILE A 307 -12.58 0.15 -19.19
C ILE A 307 -13.08 -1.25 -18.81
N GLY A 308 -14.07 -1.76 -19.55
CA GLY A 308 -14.69 -3.06 -19.31
C GLY A 308 -15.79 -3.06 -18.24
N THR A 309 -16.12 -1.90 -17.67
CA THR A 309 -17.18 -1.76 -16.65
C THR A 309 -18.36 -0.94 -17.17
N SER A 310 -19.47 -1.00 -16.44
CA SER A 310 -20.64 -0.13 -16.66
C SER A 310 -21.03 0.58 -15.38
N VAL A 311 -21.57 1.79 -15.51
CA VAL A 311 -22.12 2.56 -14.41
C VAL A 311 -23.52 3.03 -14.77
N THR A 312 -24.42 3.05 -13.80
CA THR A 312 -25.77 3.61 -13.95
C THR A 312 -25.89 4.86 -13.07
N ILE A 313 -26.44 5.93 -13.64
CA ILE A 313 -26.59 7.23 -13.00
C ILE A 313 -28.05 7.68 -13.19
N ASP A 314 -28.75 7.94 -12.09
CA ASP A 314 -30.10 8.49 -12.11
C ASP A 314 -30.06 10.02 -12.16
N VAL A 315 -30.72 10.61 -13.15
CA VAL A 315 -30.77 12.06 -13.35
C VAL A 315 -32.21 12.56 -13.53
N THR A 316 -32.41 13.85 -13.23
CA THR A 316 -33.68 14.55 -13.46
C THR A 316 -33.47 15.68 -14.46
N GLY A 317 -34.41 15.87 -15.38
CA GLY A 317 -34.30 16.87 -16.45
C GLY A 317 -35.07 16.44 -17.69
N ALA A 318 -35.48 17.41 -18.52
CA ALA A 318 -36.27 17.12 -19.73
C ALA A 318 -35.42 16.50 -20.86
N THR A 319 -34.13 16.85 -20.90
CA THR A 319 -33.16 16.33 -21.87
C THR A 319 -31.90 15.94 -21.13
N VAL A 320 -31.33 14.79 -21.49
CA VAL A 320 -30.09 14.27 -20.93
C VAL A 320 -29.10 14.05 -22.07
N THR A 321 -27.88 14.56 -21.93
CA THR A 321 -26.79 14.37 -22.90
C THR A 321 -25.61 13.71 -22.23
N VAL A 322 -24.99 12.76 -22.91
CA VAL A 322 -23.75 12.11 -22.47
C VAL A 322 -22.64 12.42 -23.45
N SER A 323 -21.51 12.89 -22.95
CA SER A 323 -20.35 13.27 -23.77
C SER A 323 -19.01 12.83 -23.18
N LYS A 324 -17.99 12.66 -24.01
CA LYS A 324 -16.58 12.48 -23.61
C LYS A 324 -15.94 13.84 -23.37
N THR A 325 -15.09 13.92 -22.35
CA THR A 325 -14.32 15.14 -22.07
C THR A 325 -13.09 15.20 -22.99
N LEU A 326 -12.82 16.36 -23.61
CA LEU A 326 -11.61 16.59 -24.45
C LEU A 326 -11.54 15.74 -25.74
N SER A 327 -12.68 15.40 -26.35
CA SER A 327 -12.74 14.76 -27.68
C SER A 327 -13.12 15.79 -28.76
N GLU A 328 -12.63 15.60 -29.99
CA GLU A 328 -13.02 16.43 -31.15
C GLU A 328 -14.50 16.23 -31.52
N ASP A 329 -15.07 15.06 -31.23
CA ASP A 329 -16.51 14.78 -31.30
C ASP A 329 -17.01 14.27 -29.93
N PRO A 330 -17.33 15.17 -28.99
CA PRO A 330 -17.56 14.80 -27.61
C PRO A 330 -18.93 14.17 -27.38
N LEU A 331 -19.94 14.43 -28.21
CA LEU A 331 -21.32 13.99 -27.92
C LEU A 331 -21.50 12.50 -28.26
N LEU A 332 -21.86 11.70 -27.27
CA LEU A 332 -22.11 10.27 -27.45
C LEU A 332 -23.58 9.96 -27.67
N ALA A 333 -24.47 10.55 -26.86
CA ALA A 333 -25.90 10.29 -26.96
C ALA A 333 -26.72 11.44 -26.35
N THR A 334 -27.95 11.59 -26.84
CA THR A 334 -28.97 12.51 -26.31
C THR A 334 -30.27 11.76 -26.13
N HIS A 335 -30.95 12.00 -25.01
CA HIS A 335 -32.25 11.43 -24.70
C HIS A 335 -33.22 12.49 -24.20
N HIS A 336 -34.49 12.36 -24.59
CA HIS A 336 -35.57 13.19 -24.09
C HIS A 336 -36.44 12.36 -23.18
N TYR A 337 -36.61 12.81 -21.93
CA TYR A 337 -37.39 12.08 -20.95
C TYR A 337 -38.85 11.92 -21.40
N VAL A 338 -39.31 10.68 -21.45
CA VAL A 338 -40.72 10.34 -21.69
C VAL A 338 -41.26 9.66 -20.45
N LYS A 339 -42.20 10.33 -19.77
CA LYS A 339 -42.83 9.78 -18.57
C LYS A 339 -43.51 8.43 -18.86
N PRO A 340 -43.08 7.33 -18.21
CA PRO A 340 -43.67 6.02 -18.46
C PRO A 340 -45.16 5.95 -18.12
N ALA A 341 -45.91 5.14 -18.88
CA ALA A 341 -47.30 4.84 -18.57
C ALA A 341 -47.39 4.12 -17.21
N GLY A 342 -48.30 4.55 -16.34
CA GLY A 342 -48.42 4.00 -14.98
C GLY A 342 -47.69 4.81 -13.90
N CYS A 343 -46.89 5.81 -14.29
CA CYS A 343 -46.43 6.86 -13.37
C CYS A 343 -47.58 7.80 -12.99
N THR A 344 -48.58 7.23 -12.32
CA THR A 344 -49.59 8.00 -11.62
C THR A 344 -48.85 8.79 -10.55
N VAL A 345 -48.87 10.11 -10.70
CA VAL A 345 -48.79 10.94 -9.51
C VAL A 345 -50.04 10.53 -8.76
N LEU A 346 -49.91 9.76 -7.68
CA LEU A 346 -51.01 9.68 -6.73
C LEU A 346 -51.41 11.14 -6.51
N PRO A 347 -52.63 11.54 -6.87
CA PRO A 347 -53.03 12.88 -6.59
C PRO A 347 -52.99 12.96 -5.08
N VAL A 348 -51.96 13.62 -4.54
CA VAL A 348 -52.05 14.27 -3.23
C VAL A 348 -53.01 15.45 -3.44
N THR A 349 -54.21 15.15 -3.92
CA THR A 349 -55.34 16.05 -3.94
C THR A 349 -55.64 16.28 -2.47
N GLY A 350 -55.60 17.56 -2.07
CA GLY A 350 -55.92 17.98 -0.72
C GLY A 350 -57.30 17.50 -0.21
N SER A 351 -58.11 16.84 -1.03
CA SER A 351 -59.32 16.12 -0.59
C SER A 351 -59.05 14.93 0.34
N GLY A 352 -57.92 14.24 0.21
CA GLY A 352 -57.57 13.10 1.08
C GLY A 352 -57.23 13.55 2.51
N THR A 353 -56.36 14.56 2.61
CA THR A 353 -56.00 15.21 3.88
C THR A 353 -57.16 15.99 4.48
N ALA A 354 -58.01 16.65 3.68
CA ALA A 354 -59.21 17.33 4.19
C ALA A 354 -60.24 16.36 4.77
N ARG A 355 -60.44 15.17 4.19
CA ARG A 355 -61.34 14.15 4.75
C ARG A 355 -60.82 13.61 6.08
N ILE A 356 -59.52 13.34 6.20
CA ILE A 356 -58.91 12.87 7.45
C ILE A 356 -58.95 13.95 8.54
N ALA A 357 -58.70 15.22 8.17
CA ALA A 357 -58.83 16.34 9.10
C ALA A 357 -60.29 16.56 9.55
N ALA A 358 -61.26 16.40 8.64
CA ALA A 358 -62.68 16.51 8.96
C ALA A 358 -63.16 15.39 9.90
N THR A 359 -62.74 14.13 9.70
CA THR A 359 -63.04 13.04 10.65
C THR A 359 -62.34 13.26 12.00
N GLY A 360 -61.11 13.75 12.00
CA GLY A 360 -60.41 14.12 13.24
C GLY A 360 -61.17 15.18 14.05
N ALA A 361 -61.62 16.26 13.40
CA ALA A 361 -62.42 17.30 14.04
C ALA A 361 -63.76 16.78 14.58
N LEU A 362 -64.42 15.86 13.84
CA LEU A 362 -65.69 15.28 14.25
C LEU A 362 -65.56 14.39 15.49
N ILE A 363 -64.46 13.64 15.62
CA ILE A 363 -64.14 12.84 16.82
C ILE A 363 -63.92 13.74 18.03
N VAL A 364 -63.20 14.86 17.87
CA VAL A 364 -62.96 15.82 18.96
C VAL A 364 -64.27 16.47 19.42
N LEU A 365 -65.15 16.86 18.49
CA LEU A 365 -66.46 17.43 18.82
C LEU A 365 -67.37 16.43 19.53
N LEU A 366 -67.39 15.17 19.10
CA LEU A 366 -68.12 14.11 19.79
C LEU A 366 -67.58 13.87 21.20
N GLY A 367 -66.26 13.86 21.38
CA GLY A 367 -65.63 13.77 22.69
C GLY A 367 -66.01 14.92 23.63
N ALA A 368 -66.03 16.16 23.11
CA ALA A 368 -66.45 17.33 23.86
C ALA A 368 -67.94 17.28 24.26
N ALA A 369 -68.81 16.82 23.36
CA ALA A 369 -70.24 16.66 23.64
C ALA A 369 -70.50 15.60 24.73
N VAL A 370 -69.82 14.45 24.66
CA VAL A 370 -69.90 13.39 25.67
C VAL A 370 -69.39 13.90 27.03
N TYR A 371 -68.27 14.63 27.05
CA TYR A 371 -67.74 15.22 28.27
C TYR A 371 -68.71 16.24 28.90
N ALA A 372 -69.31 17.11 28.10
CA ALA A 372 -70.31 18.08 28.58
C ALA A 372 -71.55 17.39 29.16
N LEU A 373 -72.05 16.34 28.50
CA LEU A 373 -73.18 15.52 28.99
C LEU A 373 -72.86 14.80 30.30
N ALA A 374 -71.66 14.22 30.42
CA ALA A 374 -71.20 13.58 31.65
C ALA A 374 -71.08 14.59 32.81
N ARG A 375 -70.51 15.78 32.55
CA ARG A 375 -70.38 16.85 33.55
C ARG A 375 -71.74 17.38 34.02
N ARG A 376 -72.73 17.47 33.13
CA ARG A 376 -74.09 17.90 33.47
C ARG A 376 -74.84 16.87 34.32
N ARG A 377 -74.58 15.57 34.13
CA ARG A 377 -75.13 14.50 34.99
C ARG A 377 -74.47 14.45 36.37
N ALA A 378 -73.18 14.79 36.47
CA ALA A 378 -72.46 14.84 37.75
C ALA A 378 -72.87 16.02 38.65
N THR A 379 -73.50 17.06 38.10
CA THR A 379 -74.00 18.24 38.84
C THR A 379 -75.48 18.15 39.21
N LEU A 380 -76.18 17.11 38.74
CA LEU A 380 -77.59 16.80 39.06
C LEU A 380 -77.76 15.60 40.00
N ARG A 381 -76.65 15.08 40.54
CA ARG A 381 -76.59 14.21 41.71
C ARG A 381 -75.93 14.99 42.82
#